data_AF-A0A3D2IG10-F1
#
_entry.id   AF-A0A3D2IG10-F1
#
_cell.length_a   1.000
_cell.length_b   1.000
_cell.length_c   1.000
_cell.angle_alpha   90.00
_cell.angle_beta   90.00
_cell.angle_gamma   90.00
#
_symmetry.space_group_name_H-M   'P 1'
#
loop_
_entity.id
_entity.type
_entity.pdbx_description
1 polymer ?
#
loop_
_entity_poly.entity_id
_entity_poly.type
_entity_poly.pdbx_seq_one_letter_code
_entity_poly.pdbx_strand_id
1 'polypeptide(L)'
;MAIIRRWIHKNVGFEDDGRTKDCMIIYDYVKLMNGEDLKIGVQEYQVLGFMMTSLHNLAVRNDVPIFTMIQLNRDGIDKETADVVAGSDRVMWLTTNFSIFKPKSDEELQASDPDEGTHKLVIIKHR
;
A
#
# COMPACT_ATOMS: atom_id res chain seq x y z
N MET A 1 -2.99 10.81 -8.79
CA MET A 1 -2.01 10.33 -9.81
C MET A 1 -1.31 11.44 -10.60
N ALA A 2 -1.99 12.49 -11.05
CA ALA A 2 -1.36 13.55 -11.86
C ALA A 2 -0.20 14.28 -11.15
N ILE A 3 -0.29 14.48 -9.83
CA ILE A 3 0.77 15.11 -9.03
C ILE A 3 2.06 14.27 -9.07
N ILE A 4 1.95 12.96 -8.83
CA ILE A 4 3.09 12.02 -8.87
C ILE A 4 3.78 12.09 -10.23
N ARG A 5 3.01 12.00 -11.32
CA ARG A 5 3.58 12.10 -12.68
C ARG A 5 4.31 13.42 -12.90
N ARG A 6 3.67 14.53 -12.50
CA ARG A 6 4.28 15.87 -12.63
C ARG A 6 5.58 15.97 -11.85
N TRP A 7 5.63 15.42 -10.64
CA TRP A 7 6.84 15.38 -9.82
C TRP A 7 7.94 14.54 -10.45
N ILE A 8 7.64 13.35 -10.99
CA ILE A 8 8.61 12.54 -11.74
C ILE A 8 9.20 13.37 -12.90
N HIS A 9 8.36 13.97 -13.73
CA HIS A 9 8.83 14.73 -14.89
C HIS A 9 9.59 16.02 -14.54
N LYS A 10 9.18 16.75 -13.50
CA LYS A 10 9.74 18.07 -13.16
C LYS A 10 10.90 18.03 -12.18
N ASN A 11 10.92 17.04 -11.30
CA ASN A 11 11.82 17.01 -10.14
C ASN A 11 12.79 15.83 -10.19
N VAL A 12 12.33 14.65 -10.59
CA VAL A 12 13.20 13.46 -10.68
C VAL A 12 13.96 13.46 -12.01
N GLY A 13 13.24 13.62 -13.12
CA GLY A 13 13.78 13.57 -14.47
C GLY A 13 14.11 12.15 -14.94
N PHE A 14 14.85 12.09 -16.04
CA PHE A 14 15.19 10.84 -16.74
C PHE A 14 16.70 10.79 -17.00
N GLU A 15 17.24 9.58 -17.04
CA GLU A 15 18.58 9.28 -17.54
C GLU A 15 18.65 9.46 -19.06
N ASP A 16 19.87 9.47 -19.60
CA ASP A 16 20.11 9.67 -21.04
C ASP A 16 19.47 8.58 -21.93
N ASP A 17 19.24 7.38 -21.38
CA ASP A 17 18.56 6.27 -22.05
C ASP A 17 17.03 6.31 -21.90
N GLY A 18 16.49 7.34 -21.25
CA GLY A 18 15.07 7.54 -21.04
C GLY A 18 14.48 6.84 -19.81
N ARG A 19 15.28 6.11 -19.01
CA ARG A 19 14.80 5.56 -17.73
C ARG A 19 14.57 6.66 -16.71
N THR A 20 13.60 6.47 -15.82
CA THR A 20 13.39 7.40 -14.70
C THR A 20 14.58 7.30 -13.75
N LYS A 21 15.08 8.45 -13.25
CA LYS A 21 16.16 8.43 -12.25
C LYS A 21 15.70 7.76 -10.96
N ASP A 22 16.63 7.17 -10.22
CA ASP A 22 16.35 6.43 -8.99
C ASP A 22 15.53 7.28 -8.01
N CYS A 23 14.32 6.81 -7.73
CA CYS A 23 13.40 7.45 -6.80
C CYS A 23 12.39 6.45 -6.23
N MET A 24 11.72 6.81 -5.14
CA MET A 24 10.67 6.02 -4.53
C MET A 24 9.49 6.92 -4.19
N ILE A 25 8.28 6.43 -4.44
CA ILE A 25 7.06 7.13 -4.05
C ILE A 25 6.55 6.53 -2.75
N ILE A 26 6.39 7.38 -1.73
CA ILE A 26 5.72 7.02 -0.48
C ILE A 26 4.35 7.69 -0.49
N TYR A 27 3.30 6.88 -0.38
CA TYR A 27 1.91 7.34 -0.36
C TYR A 27 1.23 6.96 0.96
N ASP A 28 1.05 7.95 1.82
CA ASP A 28 0.42 7.81 3.14
C ASP A 28 -0.92 8.56 3.16
N TYR A 29 -2.07 7.88 3.12
CA TYR A 29 -2.32 6.46 2.88
C TYR A 29 -3.46 6.33 1.86
N VAL A 30 -3.73 5.13 1.34
CA VAL A 30 -4.91 4.91 0.49
C VAL A 30 -6.16 4.97 1.35
N LYS A 31 -6.76 6.16 1.39
CA LYS A 31 -8.07 6.43 1.97
C LYS A 31 -9.09 6.64 0.86
N LEU A 32 -10.30 6.16 1.08
CA LEU A 32 -11.44 6.53 0.24
C LEU A 32 -11.83 7.97 0.59
N MET A 33 -11.95 8.83 -0.42
CA MET A 33 -12.45 10.18 -0.21
C MET A 33 -13.94 10.13 0.17
N ASN A 34 -14.38 11.11 0.96
CA ASN A 34 -15.73 11.17 1.52
C ASN A 34 -16.80 10.97 0.43
N GLY A 35 -17.95 10.40 0.84
CA GLY A 35 -18.99 9.86 -0.04
C GLY A 35 -19.64 10.79 -1.08
N GLU A 36 -19.22 12.05 -1.19
CA GLU A 36 -19.63 12.98 -2.25
C GLU A 36 -19.04 12.60 -3.62
N ASP A 37 -17.86 11.96 -3.66
CA ASP A 37 -17.21 11.49 -4.89
C ASP A 37 -17.62 10.07 -5.30
N LEU A 38 -18.33 9.36 -4.42
CA LEU A 38 -18.88 8.05 -4.73
C LEU A 38 -20.09 8.24 -5.65
N LYS A 39 -19.85 8.09 -6.96
CA LYS A 39 -20.94 7.93 -7.94
C LYS A 39 -21.94 6.93 -7.39
N ILE A 40 -23.21 7.35 -7.33
CA ILE A 40 -24.33 6.53 -6.84
C ILE A 40 -24.21 5.11 -7.42
N GLY A 41 -24.01 4.12 -6.54
CA GLY A 41 -23.95 2.69 -6.91
C GLY A 41 -22.55 2.06 -7.02
N VAL A 42 -21.45 2.79 -6.81
CA VAL A 42 -20.11 2.16 -6.75
C VAL A 42 -19.82 1.69 -5.34
N GLN A 43 -19.41 0.42 -5.19
CA GLN A 43 -19.08 -0.14 -3.89
C GLN A 43 -17.65 0.24 -3.48
N GLU A 44 -17.41 0.46 -2.19
CA GLU A 44 -16.15 0.93 -1.62
C GLU A 44 -14.93 0.13 -2.09
N TYR A 45 -15.05 -1.21 -2.06
CA TYR A 45 -13.98 -2.10 -2.50
C TYR A 45 -13.64 -2.00 -4.00
N GLN A 46 -14.61 -1.56 -4.82
CA GLN A 46 -14.38 -1.33 -6.24
C GLN A 46 -13.52 -0.09 -6.44
N VAL A 47 -13.80 0.98 -5.69
CA VAL A 47 -13.00 2.22 -5.69
C VAL A 47 -11.58 1.94 -5.24
N LEU A 48 -11.41 1.19 -4.14
CA LEU A 48 -10.08 0.78 -3.69
C LEU A 48 -9.35 -0.03 -4.77
N GLY A 49 -10.03 -0.99 -5.39
CA GLY A 49 -9.48 -1.76 -6.51
C GLY A 49 -9.03 -0.88 -7.67
N PHE A 50 -9.80 0.15 -8.06
CA PHE A 50 -9.41 1.08 -9.12
C PHE A 50 -8.20 1.94 -8.73
N MET A 51 -8.11 2.38 -7.46
CA MET A 51 -6.95 3.11 -6.96
C MET A 51 -5.69 2.24 -6.99
N MET A 52 -5.78 0.98 -6.55
CA MET A 52 -4.65 0.04 -6.58
C MET A 52 -4.19 -0.26 -8.01
N THR A 53 -5.11 -0.51 -8.94
CA THR A 53 -4.77 -0.66 -10.37
C THR A 53 -4.10 0.59 -10.92
N SER A 54 -4.56 1.77 -10.52
CA SER A 54 -3.97 3.04 -10.97
C SER A 54 -2.55 3.26 -10.43
N LEU A 55 -2.30 2.89 -9.17
CA LEU A 55 -0.95 2.92 -8.57
C LEU A 55 -0.02 1.91 -9.23
N HIS A 56 -0.46 0.66 -9.39
CA HIS A 56 0.31 -0.38 -10.07
C HIS A 56 0.69 0.04 -11.49
N ASN A 57 -0.26 0.50 -12.29
CA ASN A 57 0.01 0.98 -13.65
C ASN A 57 0.93 2.20 -13.67
N LEU A 58 0.87 3.07 -12.65
CA LEU A 58 1.79 4.20 -12.54
C LEU A 58 3.21 3.72 -12.23
N ALA A 59 3.37 2.79 -11.29
CA ALA A 59 4.65 2.18 -10.94
C ALA A 59 5.32 1.55 -12.16
N VAL A 60 4.59 0.65 -12.85
CA VAL A 60 5.09 -0.06 -14.04
C VAL A 60 5.42 0.91 -15.17
N ARG A 61 4.56 1.90 -15.44
CA ARG A 61 4.77 2.83 -16.55
C ARG A 61 5.97 3.76 -16.37
N ASN A 62 6.28 4.14 -15.13
CA ASN A 62 7.37 5.07 -14.85
C ASN A 62 8.61 4.35 -14.32
N ASP A 63 8.58 3.02 -14.20
CA ASP A 63 9.67 2.21 -13.64
C ASP A 63 10.12 2.71 -12.26
N VAL A 64 9.15 2.89 -11.35
CA VAL A 64 9.41 3.41 -9.99
C VAL A 64 8.69 2.58 -8.92
N PRO A 65 9.37 2.24 -7.81
CA PRO A 65 8.71 1.61 -6.68
C PRO A 65 7.74 2.57 -5.99
N ILE A 66 6.59 2.02 -5.58
CA ILE A 66 5.60 2.72 -4.76
C ILE A 66 5.39 1.94 -3.49
N PHE A 67 5.64 2.59 -2.35
CA PHE A 67 5.24 2.12 -1.04
C PHE A 67 4.00 2.88 -0.60
N THR A 68 2.98 2.15 -0.18
CA THR A 68 1.72 2.75 0.24
C THR A 68 1.19 2.05 1.48
N MET A 69 0.59 2.83 2.36
CA MET A 69 -0.15 2.30 3.51
C MET A 69 -1.62 2.12 3.14
N ILE A 70 -2.26 1.10 3.71
CA ILE A 70 -3.69 0.82 3.56
C ILE A 70 -4.28 0.51 4.93
N GLN A 71 -5.54 0.87 5.13
CA GLN A 71 -6.26 0.52 6.34
C GLN A 71 -6.75 -0.94 6.26
N LEU A 72 -6.55 -1.71 7.33
CA LEU A 72 -7.08 -3.06 7.45
C LEU A 72 -8.54 -3.05 7.90
N ASN A 73 -9.27 -4.12 7.58
CA ASN A 73 -10.58 -4.38 8.18
C ASN A 73 -10.45 -4.59 9.70
N ARG A 74 -11.56 -4.49 10.43
CA ARG A 74 -11.60 -4.81 11.88
C ARG A 74 -11.03 -6.20 12.18
N ASP A 75 -11.32 -7.17 11.33
CA ASP A 75 -10.78 -8.54 11.41
C ASP A 75 -9.25 -8.62 11.33
N GLY A 76 -8.60 -7.61 10.73
CA GLY A 76 -7.14 -7.52 10.64
C GLY A 76 -6.43 -7.17 11.95
N ILE A 77 -7.19 -6.97 13.04
CA ILE A 77 -6.63 -6.89 14.39
C ILE A 77 -6.11 -8.27 14.80
N ASP A 78 -6.92 -9.31 14.63
CA ASP A 78 -6.62 -10.66 15.12
C ASP A 78 -6.08 -11.59 14.02
N LYS A 79 -6.40 -11.32 12.75
CA LYS A 79 -6.00 -12.15 11.62
C LYS A 79 -4.77 -11.60 10.90
N GLU A 80 -3.85 -12.49 10.57
CA GLU A 80 -2.59 -12.19 9.84
C GLU A 80 -2.60 -12.92 8.50
N THR A 81 -3.64 -12.64 7.70
CA THR A 81 -3.92 -13.36 6.45
C THR A 81 -4.30 -12.39 5.33
N ALA A 82 -4.26 -12.85 4.08
CA ALA A 82 -4.48 -12.01 2.90
C ALA A 82 -5.92 -11.41 2.81
N ASP A 83 -6.90 -12.04 3.44
CA ASP A 83 -8.32 -11.66 3.48
C ASP A 83 -8.62 -10.46 4.39
N VAL A 84 -7.66 -10.02 5.20
CA VAL A 84 -7.85 -8.87 6.12
C VAL A 84 -7.71 -7.51 5.45
N VAL A 85 -7.26 -7.51 4.19
CA VAL A 85 -7.22 -6.30 3.36
C VAL A 85 -8.64 -5.95 2.93
N ALA A 86 -9.08 -4.75 3.28
CA ALA A 86 -10.44 -4.27 3.07
C ALA A 86 -10.96 -4.47 1.64
N GLY A 87 -11.72 -5.55 1.43
CA GLY A 87 -12.64 -5.75 0.31
C GLY A 87 -12.02 -5.99 -1.08
N SER A 88 -10.70 -5.97 -1.26
CA SER A 88 -10.14 -6.11 -2.62
C SER A 88 -9.00 -7.13 -2.68
N ASP A 89 -9.33 -8.36 -3.12
CA ASP A 89 -8.36 -9.34 -3.62
C ASP A 89 -7.37 -8.71 -4.61
N ARG A 90 -7.80 -7.64 -5.30
CA ARG A 90 -6.98 -6.85 -6.21
C ARG A 90 -5.75 -6.24 -5.55
N VAL A 91 -5.81 -5.84 -4.27
CA VAL A 91 -4.62 -5.36 -3.55
C VAL A 91 -3.58 -6.46 -3.53
N MET A 92 -3.97 -7.66 -3.08
CA MET A 92 -3.09 -8.82 -2.99
C MET A 92 -2.59 -9.28 -4.36
N TRP A 93 -3.37 -9.10 -5.42
CA TRP A 93 -2.93 -9.45 -6.78
C TRP A 93 -1.89 -8.47 -7.33
N LEU A 94 -2.04 -7.16 -7.07
CA LEU A 94 -1.27 -6.11 -7.73
C LEU A 94 0.00 -5.68 -6.99
N THR A 95 0.13 -5.98 -5.70
CA THR A 95 1.33 -5.66 -4.92
C THR A 95 2.42 -6.72 -5.08
N THR A 96 3.69 -6.31 -5.08
CA THR A 96 4.84 -7.25 -5.04
C THR A 96 5.12 -7.71 -3.60
N ASN A 97 4.98 -6.80 -2.64
CA ASN A 97 5.06 -7.08 -1.21
C ASN A 97 3.77 -6.65 -0.53
N PHE A 98 3.28 -7.45 0.42
CA PHE A 98 2.25 -7.05 1.35
C PHE A 98 2.64 -7.50 2.76
N SER A 99 2.67 -6.54 3.69
CA SER A 99 3.04 -6.77 5.07
C SER A 99 2.07 -6.04 6.01
N ILE A 100 1.73 -6.69 7.12
CA ILE A 100 0.88 -6.13 8.17
C ILE A 100 1.80 -5.60 9.27
N PHE A 101 1.67 -4.31 9.57
CA PHE A 101 2.32 -3.71 10.73
C PHE A 101 1.31 -3.61 11.87
N LYS A 102 1.60 -4.25 13.01
CA LYS A 102 0.71 -4.29 14.17
C LYS A 102 1.48 -4.39 15.49
N PRO A 103 0.86 -4.01 16.63
CA PRO A 103 1.42 -4.29 17.94
C PRO A 103 1.64 -5.79 18.14
N LYS A 104 2.67 -6.13 18.91
CA LYS A 104 2.86 -7.47 19.48
C LYS A 104 1.74 -7.78 20.47
N SER A 105 1.36 -9.06 20.61
CA SER A 105 0.48 -9.50 21.69
C SER A 105 1.18 -9.41 23.05
N ASP A 106 0.42 -9.45 24.14
CA ASP A 106 1.00 -9.46 25.50
C ASP A 106 1.94 -10.65 25.72
N GLU A 107 1.63 -11.79 25.10
CA GLU A 107 2.46 -13.00 25.14
C GLU A 107 3.77 -12.79 24.37
N GLU A 108 3.71 -12.17 23.18
CA GLU A 108 4.88 -11.83 22.38
C GLU A 108 5.76 -10.80 23.11
N LEU A 109 5.16 -9.80 23.76
CA LEU A 109 5.89 -8.80 24.56
C LEU A 109 6.58 -9.43 25.77
N GLN A 110 5.95 -10.38 26.45
CA GLN A 110 6.55 -11.09 27.58
C GLN A 110 7.71 -12.01 27.16
N ALA A 111 7.65 -12.55 25.94
CA ALA A 111 8.70 -13.39 25.37
C ALA A 111 9.82 -12.61 24.68
N SER A 112 9.62 -11.30 24.43
CA SER A 112 10.58 -10.43 23.76
C SER A 112 11.68 -9.96 24.71
N ASP A 113 12.89 -9.76 24.17
CA ASP A 113 13.93 -9.02 24.87
C ASP A 113 13.51 -7.53 25.04
N PRO A 114 13.87 -6.84 26.12
CA PRO A 114 13.66 -5.39 26.28
C PRO A 114 14.06 -4.52 25.07
N ASP A 115 15.05 -4.95 24.28
CA ASP A 115 15.49 -4.21 23.09
C ASP A 115 14.64 -4.51 21.83
N GLU A 116 13.78 -5.53 21.86
CA GLU A 116 12.89 -5.89 20.77
C GLU A 116 11.57 -5.09 20.87
N GLY A 117 11.49 -3.98 20.13
CA GLY A 117 10.37 -3.03 20.16
C GLY A 117 8.94 -3.61 20.10
N THR A 118 7.95 -2.76 20.34
CA THR A 118 6.57 -3.18 20.67
C THR A 118 5.70 -3.61 19.47
N HIS A 119 6.21 -3.51 18.25
CA HIS A 119 5.47 -3.80 17.03
C HIS A 119 6.19 -4.86 16.21
N LYS A 120 5.40 -5.58 15.41
CA LYS A 120 5.88 -6.56 14.44
C LYS A 120 5.41 -6.21 13.05
N LEU A 121 6.23 -6.60 12.08
CA LEU A 121 5.91 -6.53 10.65
C LEU A 121 5.76 -7.97 10.14
N VAL A 122 4.52 -8.35 9.84
CA VAL A 122 4.18 -9.70 9.38
C VAL A 122 4.10 -9.71 7.86
N ILE A 123 5.02 -10.42 7.20
CA ILE A 123 5.05 -10.50 5.73
C ILE A 123 4.02 -11.55 5.29
N ILE A 124 3.00 -11.09 4.57
CA ILE A 124 1.92 -11.95 4.03
C ILE A 124 2.22 -12.35 2.59
N LYS A 125 2.82 -11.44 1.81
CA LYS A 125 3.25 -11.70 0.43
C LYS A 125 4.62 -11.09 0.20
N HIS A 126 5.50 -11.87 -0.40
CA HIS A 126 6.71 -11.42 -1.05
C HIS A 126 6.89 -12.22 -2.35
N ARG A 127 7.34 -11.57 -3.41
CA ARG A 127 7.73 -12.18 -4.69
C ARG A 127 9.02 -11.54 -5.16
#